data_AF-A0A7S3GRX1-F1
#
_entry.id   AF-A0A7S3GRX1-F1
#
_cell.length_a   1.000
_cell.length_b   1.000
_cell.length_c   1.000
_cell.angle_alpha   90.00
_cell.angle_beta   90.00
_cell.angle_gamma   90.00
#
_symmetry.space_group_name_H-M   'P 1'
#
loop_
_entity.id
_entity.type
_entity.pdbx_description
1 polymer ?
#
loop_
_entity_poly.entity_id
_entity_poly.type
_entity_poly.pdbx_seq_one_letter_code
_entity_poly.pdbx_strand_id
1 'polypeptide(L)'
;RSFKVAAVTLRETAKNEDNRFDECIRLDHAALTQEAAAKALREKHSKLIQLCDGIAKMSATKAGQCLQDRINENQQMRSRLVHAIKETQEKIEHTKSTMSGTKVEMKSIQDPIKLCNSCNSARKYRASGEHIEDPVSTLLAEHETALFRSNEELRRTHQNEKASLAELRKRVENLQEDLSDKSEAL
;
A
#
# COMPACT_ATOMS: atom_id res chain seq x y z
N ARG A 1 -86.52 -68.69 18.25
CA ARG A 1 -86.06 -67.28 18.28
C ARG A 1 -84.53 -67.14 18.45
N SER A 2 -83.85 -68.03 19.19
CA SER A 2 -82.38 -68.00 19.39
C SER A 2 -81.54 -68.07 18.11
N PHE A 3 -81.93 -68.86 17.12
CA PHE A 3 -81.15 -69.03 15.87
C PHE A 3 -81.11 -67.80 14.96
N LYS A 4 -82.15 -66.96 14.94
CA LYS A 4 -82.16 -65.72 14.14
C LYS A 4 -81.22 -64.65 14.72
N VAL A 5 -81.11 -64.58 16.05
CA VAL A 5 -80.18 -63.65 16.72
C VAL A 5 -78.74 -64.05 16.42
N ALA A 6 -78.41 -65.33 16.52
CA ALA A 6 -77.07 -65.85 16.20
C ALA A 6 -76.64 -65.57 14.74
N ALA A 7 -77.56 -65.69 13.77
CA ALA A 7 -77.27 -65.41 12.37
C ALA A 7 -77.07 -63.91 12.07
N VAL A 8 -77.81 -63.02 12.75
CA VAL A 8 -77.62 -61.57 12.63
C VAL A 8 -76.28 -61.15 13.25
N THR A 9 -75.95 -61.69 14.44
CA THR A 9 -74.66 -61.41 15.08
C THR A 9 -73.48 -61.91 14.24
N LEU A 10 -73.58 -63.09 13.61
CA LEU A 10 -72.54 -63.62 12.70
C LEU A 10 -72.33 -62.74 11.46
N ARG A 11 -73.41 -62.15 10.92
CA ARG A 11 -73.33 -61.25 9.77
C ARG A 11 -72.75 -59.88 10.15
N GLU A 12 -73.10 -59.37 11.32
CA GLU A 12 -72.52 -58.13 11.86
C GLU A 12 -71.05 -58.30 12.21
N THR A 13 -70.64 -59.45 12.77
CA THR A 13 -69.23 -59.75 13.02
C THR A 13 -68.43 -59.86 11.73
N ALA A 14 -68.98 -60.49 10.68
CA ALA A 14 -68.32 -60.56 9.38
C ALA A 14 -68.11 -59.16 8.77
N LYS A 15 -69.15 -58.31 8.77
CA LYS A 15 -69.04 -56.92 8.30
C LYS A 15 -68.06 -56.08 9.11
N ASN A 16 -68.01 -56.29 10.43
CA ASN A 16 -67.05 -55.58 11.28
C ASN A 16 -65.61 -56.00 10.96
N GLU A 17 -65.38 -57.26 10.63
CA GLU A 17 -64.06 -57.74 10.23
C GLU A 17 -63.68 -57.20 8.84
N ASP A 18 -64.60 -57.17 7.88
CA ASP A 18 -64.38 -56.54 6.57
C ASP A 18 -64.01 -55.05 6.75
N ASN A 19 -64.74 -54.31 7.58
CA ASN A 19 -64.43 -52.90 7.87
C ASN A 19 -63.06 -52.72 8.53
N ARG A 20 -62.67 -53.63 9.43
CA ARG A 20 -61.35 -53.60 10.08
C ARG A 20 -60.23 -53.89 9.09
N PHE A 21 -60.48 -54.84 8.18
CA PHE A 21 -59.56 -55.18 7.11
C PHE A 21 -59.39 -54.00 6.13
N ASP A 22 -60.48 -53.38 5.69
CA ASP A 22 -60.46 -52.20 4.82
C ASP A 22 -59.76 -51.01 5.50
N GLU A 23 -60.03 -50.77 6.78
CA GLU A 23 -59.35 -49.73 7.54
C GLU A 23 -57.85 -50.01 7.70
N CYS A 24 -57.47 -51.26 7.94
CA CYS A 24 -56.06 -51.68 7.96
C CYS A 24 -55.37 -51.37 6.63
N ILE A 25 -55.99 -51.74 5.51
CA ILE A 25 -55.46 -51.43 4.17
C ILE A 25 -55.31 -49.92 3.96
N ARG A 26 -56.30 -49.14 4.39
CA ARG A 26 -56.27 -47.67 4.27
C ARG A 26 -55.14 -47.07 5.08
N LEU A 27 -54.94 -47.54 6.32
CA LEU A 27 -53.85 -47.11 7.20
C LEU A 27 -52.48 -47.52 6.64
N ASP A 28 -52.36 -48.73 6.11
CA ASP A 28 -51.12 -49.21 5.48
C ASP A 28 -50.77 -48.35 4.25
N HIS A 29 -51.74 -48.04 3.39
CA HIS A 29 -51.52 -47.17 2.24
C HIS A 29 -51.15 -45.73 2.64
N ALA A 30 -51.80 -45.19 3.68
CA ALA A 30 -51.47 -43.88 4.22
C ALA A 30 -50.04 -43.86 4.80
N ALA A 31 -49.65 -44.90 5.55
CA ALA A 31 -48.31 -45.05 6.10
C ALA A 31 -47.24 -45.14 5.01
N LEU A 32 -47.47 -45.95 3.96
CA LEU A 32 -46.58 -46.04 2.80
C LEU A 32 -46.41 -44.70 2.08
N THR A 33 -47.51 -43.96 1.90
CA THR A 33 -47.49 -42.63 1.26
C THR A 33 -46.70 -41.64 2.12
N GLN A 34 -46.91 -41.66 3.43
CA GLN A 34 -46.18 -40.80 4.38
C GLN A 34 -44.69 -41.15 4.42
N GLU A 35 -44.33 -42.43 4.41
CA GLU A 35 -42.95 -42.89 4.37
C GLU A 35 -42.25 -42.44 3.08
N ALA A 36 -42.91 -42.61 1.93
CA ALA A 36 -42.39 -42.16 0.65
C ALA A 36 -42.14 -40.64 0.63
N ALA A 37 -43.09 -39.85 1.16
CA ALA A 37 -42.94 -38.40 1.29
C ALA A 37 -41.79 -38.02 2.23
N ALA A 38 -41.66 -38.68 3.39
CA ALA A 38 -40.58 -38.45 4.33
C ALA A 38 -39.21 -38.83 3.74
N LYS A 39 -39.14 -39.89 2.95
CA LYS A 39 -37.92 -40.27 2.21
C LYS A 39 -37.53 -39.20 1.19
N ALA A 40 -38.47 -38.75 0.35
CA ALA A 40 -38.22 -37.70 -0.64
C ALA A 40 -37.76 -36.38 0.03
N LEU A 41 -38.35 -36.02 1.18
CA LEU A 41 -37.94 -34.86 1.95
C LEU A 41 -36.50 -35.02 2.48
N ARG A 42 -36.14 -36.17 3.06
CA ARG A 42 -34.77 -36.45 3.52
C ARG A 42 -33.75 -36.39 2.39
N GLU A 43 -34.06 -36.93 1.22
CA GLU A 43 -33.20 -36.85 0.04
C GLU A 43 -33.00 -35.39 -0.40
N LYS A 44 -34.05 -34.58 -0.42
CA LYS A 44 -33.96 -33.14 -0.72
C LYS A 44 -33.09 -32.39 0.30
N HIS A 45 -33.29 -32.66 1.60
CA HIS A 45 -32.46 -32.06 2.66
C HIS A 45 -31.00 -32.46 2.52
N SER A 46 -30.70 -33.73 2.24
CA SER A 46 -29.33 -34.20 2.01
C SER A 46 -28.66 -33.44 0.86
N LYS A 47 -29.37 -33.25 -0.26
CA LYS A 47 -28.87 -32.43 -1.40
C LYS A 47 -28.63 -30.97 -1.01
N LEU A 48 -29.53 -30.36 -0.25
CA LEU A 48 -29.35 -28.98 0.23
C LEU A 48 -28.15 -28.85 1.16
N ILE A 49 -27.95 -29.81 2.08
CA ILE A 49 -26.78 -29.83 2.97
C ILE A 49 -25.49 -29.91 2.16
N GLN A 50 -25.42 -30.82 1.17
CA GLN A 50 -24.25 -30.94 0.28
C GLN A 50 -24.00 -29.65 -0.52
N LEU A 51 -25.06 -29.02 -1.03
CA LEU A 51 -24.95 -27.75 -1.74
C LEU A 51 -24.44 -26.62 -0.84
N CYS A 52 -25.02 -26.47 0.36
CA CYS A 52 -24.61 -25.47 1.32
C CYS A 52 -23.15 -25.66 1.77
N ASP A 53 -22.74 -26.90 2.02
CA ASP A 53 -21.35 -27.24 2.36
C ASP A 53 -20.39 -26.89 1.20
N GLY A 54 -20.76 -27.23 -0.03
CA GLY A 54 -20.00 -26.86 -1.23
C GLY A 54 -19.83 -25.34 -1.37
N ILE A 55 -20.91 -24.59 -1.23
CA ILE A 55 -20.89 -23.11 -1.30
C ILE A 55 -20.05 -22.53 -0.16
N ALA A 56 -20.19 -23.04 1.07
CA ALA A 56 -19.42 -22.58 2.22
C ALA A 56 -17.91 -22.80 2.01
N LYS A 57 -17.51 -23.97 1.51
CA LYS A 57 -16.11 -24.29 1.19
C LYS A 57 -15.56 -23.39 0.08
N MET A 58 -16.32 -23.21 -1.01
CA MET A 58 -15.92 -22.30 -2.09
C MET A 58 -15.75 -20.86 -1.60
N SER A 59 -16.69 -20.36 -0.81
CA SER A 59 -16.63 -19.03 -0.21
C SER A 59 -15.43 -18.88 0.72
N ALA A 60 -15.14 -19.88 1.55
CA ALA A 60 -13.97 -19.90 2.43
C ALA A 60 -12.66 -19.88 1.65
N THR A 61 -12.51 -20.72 0.62
CA THR A 61 -11.33 -20.73 -0.26
C THR A 61 -11.15 -19.38 -0.95
N LYS A 62 -12.24 -18.81 -1.48
CA LYS A 62 -12.20 -17.50 -2.14
C LYS A 62 -11.78 -16.39 -1.17
N ALA A 63 -12.34 -16.39 0.04
CA ALA A 63 -11.96 -15.42 1.07
C ALA A 63 -10.48 -15.57 1.45
N GLY A 64 -9.98 -16.80 1.59
CA GLY A 64 -8.56 -17.09 1.84
C GLY A 64 -7.64 -16.57 0.73
N GLN A 65 -7.99 -16.82 -0.53
CA GLN A 65 -7.25 -16.29 -1.69
C GLN A 65 -7.22 -14.76 -1.68
N CYS A 66 -8.37 -14.11 -1.50
CA CYS A 66 -8.44 -12.64 -1.45
C CYS A 66 -7.60 -12.04 -0.32
N LEU A 67 -7.56 -12.68 0.86
CA LEU A 67 -6.71 -12.25 1.97
C LEU A 67 -5.22 -12.42 1.62
N GLN A 68 -4.86 -13.55 1.03
CA GLN A 68 -3.48 -13.81 0.60
C GLN A 68 -3.00 -12.79 -0.45
N ASP A 69 -3.85 -12.45 -1.41
CA ASP A 69 -3.55 -11.44 -2.43
C ASP A 69 -3.30 -10.07 -1.79
N ARG A 70 -4.13 -9.66 -0.82
CA ARG A 70 -3.95 -8.40 -0.07
C ARG A 70 -2.67 -8.39 0.78
N ILE A 71 -2.30 -9.53 1.36
CA ILE A 71 -1.02 -9.66 2.08
C ILE A 71 0.15 -9.45 1.11
N ASN A 72 0.11 -10.14 -0.03
CA ASN A 72 1.15 -10.03 -1.06
C ASN A 72 1.28 -8.60 -1.58
N GLU A 73 0.17 -7.92 -1.84
CA GLU A 73 0.15 -6.52 -2.27
C GLU A 73 0.78 -5.59 -1.22
N ASN A 74 0.42 -5.73 0.06
CA ASN A 74 1.01 -4.93 1.14
C ASN A 74 2.52 -5.20 1.29
N GLN A 75 2.96 -6.45 1.18
CA GLN A 75 4.39 -6.78 1.20
C GLN A 75 5.14 -6.13 0.04
N GLN A 76 4.57 -6.13 -1.18
CA GLN A 76 5.15 -5.45 -2.33
C GLN A 76 5.23 -3.93 -2.12
N MET A 77 4.18 -3.31 -1.57
CA MET A 77 4.19 -1.87 -1.26
C MET A 77 5.29 -1.52 -0.24
N ARG A 78 5.42 -2.30 0.84
CA ARG A 78 6.50 -2.12 1.83
C ARG A 78 7.87 -2.23 1.19
N SER A 79 8.09 -3.22 0.31
CA SER A 79 9.35 -3.35 -0.41
C SER A 79 9.66 -2.12 -1.28
N ARG A 80 8.66 -1.55 -1.96
CA ARG A 80 8.82 -0.34 -2.76
C ARG A 80 9.15 0.88 -1.89
N LEU A 81 8.49 1.04 -0.75
CA LEU A 81 8.77 2.13 0.20
C LEU A 81 10.20 2.04 0.75
N VAL A 82 10.63 0.86 1.19
CA VAL A 82 12.01 0.63 1.67
C VAL A 82 13.03 0.99 0.58
N HIS A 83 12.76 0.59 -0.67
CA HIS A 83 13.64 0.94 -1.79
C HIS A 83 13.68 2.45 -2.04
N ALA A 84 12.52 3.12 -2.07
CA ALA A 84 12.43 4.57 -2.27
C ALA A 84 13.13 5.37 -1.15
N ILE A 85 13.03 4.91 0.10
CA ILE A 85 13.77 5.49 1.23
C ILE A 85 15.28 5.37 0.98
N LYS A 86 15.75 4.17 0.62
CA LYS A 86 17.17 3.94 0.33
C LYS A 86 17.68 4.85 -0.79
N GLU A 87 16.98 4.92 -1.93
CA GLU A 87 17.35 5.80 -3.04
C GLU A 87 17.36 7.28 -2.63
N THR A 88 16.40 7.72 -1.82
CA THR A 88 16.35 9.11 -1.34
C THR A 88 17.49 9.39 -0.38
N GLN A 89 17.86 8.42 0.47
CA GLN A 89 19.03 8.51 1.34
C GLN A 89 20.34 8.60 0.55
N GLU A 90 20.49 7.84 -0.53
CA GLU A 90 21.64 7.92 -1.44
C GLU A 90 21.73 9.31 -2.10
N LYS A 91 20.60 9.89 -2.51
CA LYS A 91 20.55 11.27 -3.03
C LYS A 91 20.97 12.29 -1.96
N ILE A 92 20.53 12.12 -0.71
CA ILE A 92 20.95 12.97 0.42
C ILE A 92 22.48 12.93 0.58
N GLU A 93 23.09 11.75 0.57
CA GLU A 93 24.54 11.63 0.70
C GLU A 93 25.28 12.25 -0.50
N HIS A 94 24.77 12.06 -1.71
CA HIS A 94 25.31 12.72 -2.89
C HIS A 94 25.24 14.26 -2.77
N THR A 95 24.08 14.82 -2.41
CA THR A 95 23.92 16.27 -2.20
C THR A 95 24.86 16.80 -1.12
N LYS A 96 25.03 16.09 0.00
CA LYS A 96 26.00 16.47 1.05
C LYS A 96 27.44 16.50 0.51
N SER A 97 27.82 15.53 -0.31
CA SER A 97 29.14 15.48 -0.95
C SER A 97 29.35 16.70 -1.85
N THR A 98 28.38 17.00 -2.72
CA THR A 98 28.44 18.19 -3.61
C THR A 98 28.50 19.48 -2.79
N MET A 99 27.69 19.61 -1.74
CA MET A 99 27.74 20.76 -0.83
C MET A 99 29.11 20.96 -0.18
N SER A 100 29.78 19.87 0.18
CA SER A 100 31.15 19.93 0.72
C SER A 100 32.12 20.44 -0.34
N GLY A 101 32.02 19.96 -1.59
CA GLY A 101 32.80 20.45 -2.73
C GLY A 101 32.59 21.95 -2.98
N THR A 102 31.33 22.38 -3.12
CA THR A 102 30.95 23.79 -3.30
C THR A 102 31.52 24.67 -2.17
N LYS A 103 31.53 24.19 -0.92
CA LYS A 103 32.12 24.92 0.22
C LYS A 103 33.64 25.05 0.11
N VAL A 104 34.34 24.04 -0.42
CA VAL A 104 35.79 24.10 -0.67
C VAL A 104 36.08 25.13 -1.75
N GLU A 105 35.32 25.13 -2.85
CA GLU A 105 35.49 26.12 -3.93
C GLU A 105 35.17 27.55 -3.48
N MET A 106 34.14 27.73 -2.66
CA MET A 106 33.86 29.05 -2.06
C MET A 106 35.03 29.56 -1.22
N LYS A 107 35.80 28.67 -0.58
CA LYS A 107 37.00 29.04 0.17
C LYS A 107 38.18 29.32 -0.75
N SER A 108 38.38 28.51 -1.80
CA SER A 108 39.49 28.65 -2.74
C SER A 108 39.45 30.01 -3.45
N ILE A 109 38.27 30.56 -3.74
CA ILE A 109 38.09 31.89 -4.34
C ILE A 109 38.42 33.05 -3.39
N GLN A 110 38.40 32.86 -2.07
CA GLN A 110 38.65 33.96 -1.13
C GLN A 110 40.07 34.52 -1.22
N ASP A 111 41.06 33.68 -1.49
CA ASP A 111 42.46 34.10 -1.54
C ASP A 111 42.77 34.93 -2.81
N PRO A 112 42.32 34.54 -4.02
CA PRO A 112 42.36 35.41 -5.19
C PRO A 112 41.70 36.77 -4.98
N ILE A 113 40.54 36.83 -4.29
CA ILE A 113 39.88 38.10 -3.96
C ILE A 113 40.77 38.97 -3.07
N LYS A 114 41.34 38.40 -1.99
CA LYS A 114 42.27 39.12 -1.10
C LYS A 114 43.50 39.61 -1.85
N LEU A 115 44.04 38.81 -2.76
CA LEU A 115 45.19 39.18 -3.59
C LEU A 115 44.84 40.35 -4.51
N CYS A 116 43.69 40.30 -5.20
CA CYS A 116 43.21 41.39 -6.04
C CYS A 116 43.05 42.70 -5.23
N ASN A 117 42.43 42.61 -4.05
CA ASN A 117 42.28 43.75 -3.13
C ASN A 117 43.61 44.32 -2.65
N SER A 118 44.59 43.46 -2.38
CA SER A 118 45.94 43.86 -1.96
C SER A 118 46.68 44.59 -3.10
N CYS A 119 46.59 44.07 -4.33
CA CYS A 119 47.13 44.72 -5.52
C CYS A 119 46.48 46.08 -5.80
N ASN A 120 45.14 46.17 -5.71
CA ASN A 120 44.40 47.42 -5.85
C ASN A 120 44.81 48.43 -4.77
N SER A 121 45.00 47.98 -3.53
CA SER A 121 45.44 48.85 -2.42
C SER A 121 46.87 49.37 -2.63
N ALA A 122 47.81 48.51 -3.03
CA ALA A 122 49.18 48.91 -3.32
C ALA A 122 49.25 49.95 -4.45
N ARG A 123 48.37 49.84 -5.45
CA ARG A 123 48.29 50.78 -6.58
C ARG A 123 47.79 52.16 -6.17
N LYS A 124 46.93 52.28 -5.16
CA LYS A 124 46.45 53.58 -4.64
C LYS A 124 47.57 54.47 -4.07
N TYR A 125 48.72 53.89 -3.70
CA TYR A 125 49.87 54.63 -3.17
C TYR A 125 50.87 55.07 -4.24
N ARG A 126 50.65 54.73 -5.52
CA ARG A 126 51.50 55.26 -6.60
C ARG A 126 51.29 56.77 -6.70
N ALA A 127 52.38 57.51 -6.86
CA ALA A 127 52.32 58.95 -7.11
C ALA A 127 51.37 59.21 -8.29
N SER A 128 50.48 60.18 -8.17
CA SER A 128 49.48 60.57 -9.18
C SER A 128 50.19 61.12 -10.42
N GLY A 129 50.78 60.23 -11.21
CA GLY A 129 51.53 60.53 -12.42
C GLY A 129 50.66 60.24 -13.63
N GLU A 130 50.20 61.33 -14.25
CA GLU A 130 49.62 61.39 -15.59
C GLU A 130 48.23 60.76 -15.78
N HIS A 131 47.38 61.47 -16.51
CA HIS A 131 45.98 61.12 -16.78
C HIS A 131 45.89 60.05 -17.90
N ILE A 132 46.66 58.96 -17.75
CA ILE A 132 46.73 57.85 -18.71
C ILE A 132 46.01 56.65 -18.11
N GLU A 133 45.16 55.98 -18.91
CA GLU A 133 44.51 54.75 -18.50
C GLU A 133 45.55 53.67 -18.18
N ASP A 134 45.57 53.20 -16.94
CA ASP A 134 46.45 52.12 -16.51
C ASP A 134 45.83 50.77 -16.89
N PRO A 135 46.33 50.08 -17.93
CA PRO A 135 45.71 48.86 -18.45
C PRO A 135 45.65 47.75 -17.39
N VAL A 136 46.58 47.74 -16.43
CA VAL A 136 46.59 46.74 -15.38
C VAL A 136 45.51 47.02 -14.33
N SER A 137 45.19 48.29 -14.07
CA SER A 137 44.08 48.65 -13.19
C SER A 137 42.75 48.20 -13.81
N THR A 138 42.57 48.36 -15.12
CA THR A 138 41.40 47.85 -15.86
C THR A 138 41.30 46.33 -15.76
N LEU A 139 42.39 45.60 -16.03
CA LEU A 139 42.42 44.14 -15.95
C LEU A 139 42.16 43.62 -14.51
N LEU A 140 42.68 44.31 -13.49
CA LEU A 140 42.41 43.96 -12.09
C LEU A 140 40.93 44.15 -11.73
N ALA A 141 40.30 45.22 -12.21
CA ALA A 141 38.88 45.47 -11.99
C ALA A 141 37.98 44.43 -12.70
N GLU A 142 38.34 44.03 -13.92
CA GLU A 142 37.66 42.95 -14.64
C GLU A 142 37.79 41.62 -13.91
N HIS A 143 39.01 41.27 -13.47
CA HIS A 143 39.27 40.04 -12.72
C HIS A 143 38.54 40.02 -11.38
N GLU A 144 38.54 41.13 -10.65
CA GLU A 144 37.76 41.30 -9.41
C GLU A 144 36.26 41.07 -9.66
N THR A 145 35.72 41.67 -10.72
CA THR A 145 34.31 41.49 -11.13
C THR A 145 34.00 40.03 -11.44
N ALA A 146 34.90 39.34 -12.15
CA ALA A 146 34.75 37.92 -12.47
C ALA A 146 34.75 37.05 -11.20
N LEU A 147 35.70 37.27 -10.28
CA LEU A 147 35.78 36.53 -9.01
C LEU A 147 34.53 36.74 -8.14
N PHE A 148 34.01 37.97 -8.06
CA PHE A 148 32.78 38.24 -7.32
C PHE A 148 31.57 37.53 -7.91
N ARG A 149 31.42 37.55 -9.24
CA ARG A 149 30.35 36.83 -9.93
C ARG A 149 30.42 35.32 -9.67
N SER A 150 31.60 34.71 -9.80
CA SER A 150 31.78 33.28 -9.53
C SER A 150 31.49 32.93 -8.07
N ASN A 151 31.91 33.77 -7.11
CA ASN A 151 31.60 33.56 -5.69
C ASN A 151 30.10 33.68 -5.39
N GLU A 152 29.40 34.63 -6.03
CA GLU A 152 27.94 34.76 -5.91
C GLU A 152 27.21 33.55 -6.49
N GLU A 153 27.65 33.05 -7.63
CA GLU A 153 27.11 31.82 -8.23
C GLU A 153 27.28 30.61 -7.31
N LEU A 154 28.48 30.40 -6.76
CA LEU A 154 28.71 29.32 -5.79
C LEU A 154 27.83 29.47 -4.54
N ARG A 155 27.63 30.70 -4.04
CA ARG A 155 26.71 30.96 -2.91
C ARG A 155 25.28 30.60 -3.25
N ARG A 156 24.81 30.95 -4.44
CA ARG A 156 23.47 30.60 -4.93
C ARG A 156 23.31 29.08 -5.06
N THR A 157 24.28 28.41 -5.67
CA THR A 157 24.31 26.94 -5.79
C THR A 157 24.26 26.30 -4.41
N HIS A 158 25.06 26.79 -3.44
CA HIS A 158 25.06 26.28 -2.08
C HIS A 158 23.72 26.47 -1.35
N GLN A 159 23.03 27.59 -1.59
CA GLN A 159 21.68 27.82 -1.05
C GLN A 159 20.66 26.86 -1.68
N ASN A 160 20.73 26.63 -2.99
CA ASN A 160 19.87 25.67 -3.68
C ASN A 160 20.10 24.25 -3.16
N GLU A 161 21.35 23.83 -2.99
CA GLU A 161 21.70 22.52 -2.42
C GLU A 161 21.12 22.34 -1.01
N LYS A 162 21.17 23.39 -0.16
CA LYS A 162 20.53 23.37 1.17
C LYS A 162 19.02 23.18 1.10
N ALA A 163 18.36 23.89 0.18
CA ALA A 163 16.92 23.76 -0.02
C ALA A 163 16.56 22.33 -0.49
N SER A 164 17.29 21.80 -1.47
CA SER A 164 17.12 20.43 -1.95
C SER A 164 17.36 19.40 -0.85
N LEU A 165 18.38 19.60 -0.01
CA LEU A 165 18.66 18.70 1.12
C LEU A 165 17.52 18.70 2.15
N ALA A 166 16.92 19.86 2.43
CA ALA A 166 15.77 19.97 3.33
C ALA A 166 14.53 19.26 2.75
N GLU A 167 14.27 19.42 1.46
CA GLU A 167 13.18 18.73 0.76
C GLU A 167 13.37 17.21 0.77
N LEU A 168 14.56 16.72 0.46
CA LEU A 168 14.87 15.29 0.49
C LEU A 168 14.68 14.68 1.88
N ARG A 169 15.07 15.39 2.94
CA ARG A 169 14.85 14.95 4.33
C ARG A 169 13.37 14.83 4.67
N LYS A 170 12.59 15.86 4.34
CA LYS A 170 11.14 15.83 4.50
C LYS A 170 10.51 14.66 3.74
N ARG A 171 11.01 14.38 2.53
CA ARG A 171 10.54 13.24 1.74
C ARG A 171 10.87 11.90 2.41
N VAL A 172 12.04 11.75 3.02
CA VAL A 172 12.38 10.55 3.80
C VAL A 172 11.45 10.39 4.98
N GLU A 173 11.19 11.46 5.73
CA GLU A 173 10.26 11.45 6.88
C GLU A 173 8.87 10.98 6.45
N ASN A 174 8.31 11.56 5.39
CA ASN A 174 7.01 11.15 4.85
C ASN A 174 6.99 9.67 4.41
N LEU A 175 8.04 9.20 3.73
CA LEU A 175 8.13 7.80 3.30
C LEU A 175 8.27 6.84 4.49
N GLN A 176 8.91 7.27 5.58
CA GLN A 176 9.03 6.50 6.82
C GLN A 176 7.69 6.43 7.55
N GLU A 177 6.92 7.51 7.59
CA GLU A 177 5.54 7.53 8.09
C GLU A 177 4.65 6.56 7.28
N ASP A 178 4.66 6.68 5.95
CA ASP A 178 3.93 5.75 5.07
C ASP A 178 4.31 4.28 5.31
N LEU A 179 5.61 4.01 5.52
CA LEU A 179 6.09 2.65 5.81
C LEU A 179 5.62 2.16 7.19
N SER A 180 5.55 3.04 8.18
CA SER A 180 5.01 2.74 9.52
C SER A 180 3.54 2.36 9.40
N ASP A 181 2.72 3.21 8.78
CA ASP A 181 1.29 2.98 8.57
C ASP A 181 1.01 1.66 7.84
N LYS A 182 1.79 1.36 6.80
CA LYS A 182 1.67 0.09 6.06
C LYS A 182 2.17 -1.13 6.84
N SER A 183 3.04 -0.93 7.84
CA SER A 183 3.52 -2.01 8.70
C SER A 183 2.55 -2.30 9.85
N GLU A 184 1.77 -1.30 10.29
CA GLU A 184 0.72 -1.47 11.31
C GLU A 184 -0.59 -2.05 10.74
N ALA A 185 -0.84 -1.91 9.43
CA ALA A 185 -2.05 -2.40 8.78
C ALA A 185 -2.09 -3.92 8.52
N LEU A 186 -0.98 -4.65 8.76
CA LEU A 186 -0.85 -6.11 8.58
C LEU A 186 -0.78 -6.81 9.94
#